data_AF-A0A3D1JAK1-F1
#
_entry.id   AF-A0A3D1JAK1-F1
#
_cell.length_a   1.000
_cell.length_b   1.000
_cell.length_c   1.000
_cell.angle_alpha   90.00
_cell.angle_beta   90.00
_cell.angle_gamma   90.00
#
_symmetry.space_group_name_H-M   'P 1'
#
loop_
_entity.id
_entity.type
_entity.pdbx_description
1 polymer ?
#
loop_
_entity_poly.entity_id
_entity_poly.type
_entity_poly.pdbx_seq_one_letter_code
_entity_poly.pdbx_strand_id
1 'polypeptide(L)'
;MTNLLTVIVVLIFSALIYGFYLLQKRHVKFSTRVFGALFAGIVFGGILQLVFGTGSDVVAQSLEWITMVGSGYVALLQMLIMPLIFVSIVGAFTKMKESEKIKKISFTVLATLLGTTAIAALIGITMVMVFGLDGASFTEGATETARIAELAERSTQVQDLSIPQQIVAFIPSNVFADFAGTR
;
A
#
# COMPACT_ATOMS: atom_id res chain seq x y z
N MET A 1 -32.18 7.47 12.42
CA MET A 1 -31.16 8.09 13.30
C MET A 1 -29.75 7.85 12.79
N THR A 2 -29.46 6.67 12.23
CA THR A 2 -28.19 6.31 11.58
C THR A 2 -27.70 7.36 10.57
N ASN A 3 -28.56 7.79 9.62
CA ASN A 3 -28.19 8.80 8.62
C ASN A 3 -27.74 10.14 9.23
N LEU A 4 -28.35 10.58 10.34
CA LEU A 4 -27.95 11.81 11.03
C LEU A 4 -26.55 11.67 11.64
N LEU A 5 -26.28 10.52 12.27
CA LEU A 5 -24.97 10.22 12.86
C LEU A 5 -23.89 10.11 11.78
N THR A 6 -24.18 9.47 10.65
CA THR A 6 -23.28 9.39 9.49
C THR A 6 -22.91 10.79 8.99
N VAL A 7 -23.90 11.67 8.82
CA VAL A 7 -23.66 13.06 8.41
C VAL A 7 -22.77 13.80 9.42
N ILE A 8 -22.98 13.60 10.73
CA ILE A 8 -22.13 14.20 11.76
C ILE A 8 -20.69 13.70 11.64
N VAL A 9 -20.47 12.39 11.47
CA VAL A 9 -19.13 11.81 11.30
C VAL A 9 -18.43 12.38 10.06
N VAL A 10 -19.13 12.46 8.94
CA VAL A 10 -18.60 13.02 7.68
C VAL A 10 -18.29 14.51 7.81
N LEU A 11 -19.12 15.27 8.54
CA LEU A 11 -18.85 16.68 8.84
C LEU A 11 -17.60 16.85 9.72
N ILE A 12 -17.42 16.01 10.75
CA ILE A 12 -16.22 16.02 11.59
C ILE A 12 -14.98 15.68 10.74
N PHE A 13 -15.07 14.66 9.89
CA PHE A 13 -13.99 14.30 8.98
C PHE A 13 -13.63 15.44 8.01
N SER A 14 -14.64 16.11 7.45
CA SER A 14 -14.46 17.28 6.58
C SER A 14 -13.83 18.45 7.34
N ALA A 15 -14.22 18.67 8.59
CA ALA A 15 -13.61 19.67 9.47
C ALA A 15 -12.13 19.35 9.77
N LEU A 16 -11.78 18.07 9.97
CA LEU A 16 -10.39 17.64 10.14
C LEU A 16 -9.57 17.94 8.88
N ILE A 17 -10.07 17.59 7.69
CA ILE A 17 -9.42 17.92 6.41
C ILE A 17 -9.23 19.43 6.28
N TYR A 18 -10.26 20.21 6.60
CA TYR A 18 -10.19 21.67 6.57
C TYR A 18 -9.12 22.20 7.54
N GLY A 19 -9.03 21.65 8.75
CA GLY A 19 -7.96 21.96 9.71
C GLY A 19 -6.56 21.72 9.13
N PHE A 20 -6.34 20.59 8.46
CA PHE A 20 -5.07 20.31 7.79
C PHE A 20 -4.81 21.19 6.58
N TYR A 21 -5.86 21.66 5.89
CA TYR A 21 -5.77 22.66 4.84
C TYR A 21 -5.39 24.05 5.40
N LEU A 22 -5.86 24.43 6.58
CA LEU A 22 -5.42 25.65 7.25
C LEU A 22 -3.94 25.58 7.64
N LEU A 23 -3.48 24.43 8.12
CA LEU A 23 -2.06 24.19 8.38
C LEU A 23 -1.20 24.31 7.12
N GLN A 24 -1.74 23.92 5.96
CA GLN A 24 -1.09 24.17 4.67
C GLN A 24 -0.95 25.65 4.37
N LYS A 25 -2.02 26.44 4.53
CA LYS A 25 -2.01 27.89 4.32
C LYS A 25 -1.04 28.61 5.26
N ARG A 26 -0.81 28.05 6.45
CA ARG A 26 0.18 28.54 7.42
C ARG A 26 1.61 28.09 7.13
N HIS A 27 1.87 27.50 5.96
CA HIS A 27 3.19 27.01 5.53
C HIS A 27 3.88 26.04 6.51
N VAL A 28 3.10 25.25 7.26
CA VAL A 28 3.66 24.20 8.12
C VAL A 28 4.35 23.14 7.25
N LYS A 29 5.50 22.64 7.72
CA LYS A 29 6.30 21.63 7.01
C LYS A 29 5.46 20.43 6.61
N PHE A 30 5.66 19.94 5.39
CA PHE A 30 4.93 18.81 4.83
C PHE A 30 5.01 17.56 5.72
N SER A 31 6.23 17.19 6.16
CA SER A 31 6.44 16.03 7.03
C SER A 31 5.59 16.09 8.31
N THR A 32 5.62 17.22 9.03
CA THR A 32 4.82 17.41 10.25
C THR A 32 3.32 17.28 9.98
N ARG A 33 2.84 17.77 8.83
CA ARG A 33 1.43 17.63 8.44
C ARG A 33 1.06 16.18 8.15
N VAL A 34 1.92 15.43 7.46
CA VAL A 34 1.67 14.01 7.14
C VAL A 34 1.63 13.17 8.40
N PHE A 35 2.61 13.30 9.29
CA PHE A 35 2.60 12.58 10.57
C PHE A 35 1.43 13.00 11.47
N GLY A 36 1.10 14.29 11.50
CA GLY A 36 -0.06 14.79 12.23
C GLY A 36 -1.38 14.23 11.70
N ALA A 37 -1.53 14.17 10.37
CA ALA A 37 -2.72 13.59 9.72
C ALA A 37 -2.83 12.09 9.95
N LEU A 38 -1.71 11.37 9.92
CA LEU A 38 -1.67 9.94 10.25
C LEU A 38 -2.15 9.70 11.69
N PHE A 39 -1.56 10.41 12.66
CA PHE A 39 -1.94 10.25 14.06
C PHE A 39 -3.40 10.64 14.31
N ALA A 40 -3.84 11.78 13.76
CA ALA A 40 -5.23 12.21 13.84
C ALA A 40 -6.19 11.19 13.20
N GLY A 41 -5.82 10.59 12.07
CA GLY A 41 -6.61 9.56 11.40
C GLY A 41 -6.74 8.28 12.22
N ILE A 42 -5.65 7.82 12.84
CA ILE A 42 -5.65 6.65 13.75
C ILE A 42 -6.54 6.92 14.95
N VAL A 43 -6.38 8.08 15.60
CA VAL A 43 -7.19 8.47 16.77
C VAL A 43 -8.67 8.59 16.38
N PHE A 44 -8.98 9.23 15.25
CA PHE A 44 -10.34 9.37 14.76
C PHE A 44 -10.99 8.00 14.47
N GLY A 45 -10.30 7.13 13.73
CA GLY A 45 -10.78 5.77 13.45
C GLY A 45 -11.00 4.95 14.72
N GLY A 46 -10.07 5.04 15.68
CA GLY A 46 -10.19 4.38 16.98
C GLY A 46 -11.39 4.88 17.78
N ILE A 47 -11.62 6.20 17.83
CA ILE A 47 -12.80 6.78 18.50
C ILE A 47 -14.10 6.30 17.83
N LEU A 48 -14.16 6.27 16.49
CA LEU A 48 -15.35 5.77 15.79
C LEU A 48 -15.64 4.31 16.14
N GLN A 49 -14.61 3.46 16.19
CA GLN A 49 -14.76 2.05 16.56
C GLN A 49 -15.21 1.87 18.02
N LEU A 50 -14.71 2.70 18.95
CA LEU A 50 -15.10 2.64 20.36
C LEU A 50 -16.52 3.16 20.63
N VAL A 51 -16.95 4.21 19.93
CA VAL A 51 -18.27 4.83 20.14
C VAL A 51 -19.39 4.03 19.46
N PHE A 52 -19.15 3.55 18.24
CA PHE A 52 -20.20 2.90 17.44
C PHE A 52 -20.08 1.38 17.35
N GLY A 53 -18.95 0.77 17.74
CA GLY A 53 -18.71 -0.66 17.64
C GLY A 53 -18.33 -1.14 16.23
N THR A 54 -17.83 -2.38 16.13
CA THR A 54 -17.22 -2.97 14.91
C THR A 54 -18.19 -3.43 13.82
N GLY A 55 -19.48 -3.07 13.91
CA GLY A 55 -20.50 -3.51 12.95
C GLY A 55 -21.68 -2.55 12.79
N SER A 56 -21.50 -1.28 13.17
CA SER A 56 -22.56 -0.28 13.03
C SER A 56 -22.67 0.23 11.60
N ASP A 57 -23.90 0.28 11.08
CA ASP A 57 -24.22 0.86 9.77
C ASP A 57 -23.70 2.30 9.61
N VAL A 58 -23.59 3.04 10.71
CA VAL A 58 -23.04 4.41 10.73
C VAL A 58 -21.57 4.42 10.32
N VAL A 59 -20.79 3.45 10.82
CA VAL A 59 -19.36 3.34 10.49
C VAL A 59 -19.20 2.90 9.05
N ALA A 60 -19.97 1.89 8.60
CA ALA A 60 -19.93 1.40 7.23
C ALA A 60 -20.25 2.52 6.21
N GLN A 61 -21.36 3.24 6.42
CA GLN A 61 -21.72 4.36 5.54
C GLN A 61 -20.71 5.51 5.61
N SER A 62 -20.19 5.85 6.79
CA SER A 62 -19.18 6.91 6.92
C SER A 62 -17.88 6.53 6.20
N LEU A 63 -17.51 5.25 6.23
CA LEU A 63 -16.33 4.74 5.53
C LEU A 63 -16.44 4.88 4.01
N GLU A 64 -17.62 4.79 3.40
CA GLU A 64 -17.78 5.04 1.96
C GLU A 64 -17.33 6.48 1.58
N TRP A 65 -17.72 7.48 2.38
CA TRP A 65 -17.32 8.88 2.16
C TRP A 65 -15.84 9.12 2.48
N ILE A 66 -15.32 8.53 3.55
CA ILE A 66 -13.92 8.67 3.95
C ILE A 66 -12.99 8.00 2.91
N THR A 67 -13.36 6.80 2.46
CA THR A 67 -12.58 6.04 1.46
C THR A 67 -12.59 6.71 0.11
N MET A 68 -13.64 7.45 -0.28
CA MET A 68 -13.64 8.27 -1.50
C MET A 68 -12.46 9.26 -1.54
N VAL A 69 -12.16 9.92 -0.42
CA VAL A 69 -11.04 10.88 -0.34
C VAL A 69 -9.70 10.15 -0.41
N GLY A 70 -9.56 9.05 0.33
CA GLY A 70 -8.33 8.26 0.35
C GLY A 70 -8.02 7.58 -0.99
N SER A 71 -9.02 6.96 -1.61
CA SER A 71 -8.89 6.31 -2.91
C SER A 71 -8.64 7.32 -4.02
N GLY A 72 -9.29 8.49 -3.97
CA GLY A 72 -9.01 9.60 -4.88
C GLY A 72 -7.55 10.05 -4.82
N TYR A 73 -6.98 10.18 -3.62
CA TYR A 73 -5.55 10.50 -3.46
C TYR A 73 -4.64 9.42 -4.05
N VAL A 74 -4.91 8.14 -3.77
CA VAL A 74 -4.12 7.01 -4.30
C VAL A 74 -4.21 6.94 -5.83
N ALA A 75 -5.39 7.14 -6.41
CA ALA A 75 -5.58 7.15 -7.86
C ALA A 75 -4.78 8.26 -8.54
N LEU A 76 -4.73 9.46 -7.95
CA LEU A 76 -3.91 10.56 -8.44
C LEU A 76 -2.41 10.24 -8.37
N LEU A 77 -1.95 9.57 -7.31
CA LEU A 77 -0.56 9.11 -7.23
C LEU A 77 -0.26 8.05 -8.31
N GLN A 78 -1.15 7.06 -8.47
CA GLN A 78 -1.00 6.01 -9.47
C GLN A 78 -0.90 6.56 -10.91
N MET A 79 -1.70 7.58 -11.23
CA MET A 79 -1.64 8.29 -12.52
C MET A 79 -0.26 8.88 -12.82
N LEU A 80 0.44 9.39 -11.80
CA LEU A 80 1.76 10.01 -11.96
C LEU A 80 2.90 9.00 -11.97
N ILE A 81 2.78 7.91 -11.21
CA ILE A 81 3.88 6.96 -10.95
C ILE A 81 4.40 6.35 -12.26
N MET A 82 3.53 5.84 -13.12
CA MET A 82 3.96 5.06 -14.28
C MET A 82 4.67 5.87 -15.38
N PRO A 83 4.14 7.03 -15.83
CA PRO A 83 4.88 7.87 -16.77
C PRO A 83 6.22 8.36 -16.19
N LEU A 84 6.24 8.71 -14.90
CA LEU A 84 7.43 9.22 -14.23
C LEU A 84 8.53 8.17 -14.16
N ILE A 85 8.19 6.91 -13.85
CA ILE A 85 9.15 5.80 -13.83
C ILE A 85 9.80 5.64 -15.22
N PHE A 86 8.99 5.61 -16.29
CA PHE A 86 9.52 5.46 -17.65
C PHE A 86 10.50 6.57 -18.03
N VAL A 87 10.08 7.84 -17.88
CA VAL A 87 10.92 9.00 -18.22
C VAL A 87 12.18 9.03 -17.35
N SER A 88 12.07 8.68 -16.07
CA SER A 88 13.23 8.63 -15.15
C SER A 88 14.24 7.56 -15.56
N ILE A 89 13.77 6.36 -15.90
CA ILE A 89 14.63 5.25 -16.33
C ILE A 89 15.31 5.58 -17.66
N VAL A 90 14.55 5.99 -18.69
CA VAL A 90 15.12 6.36 -20.00
C VAL A 90 16.11 7.51 -19.87
N GLY A 91 15.77 8.54 -19.07
CA GLY A 91 16.66 9.66 -18.79
C GLY A 91 17.95 9.26 -18.07
N ALA A 92 17.89 8.29 -17.14
CA ALA A 92 19.07 7.77 -16.48
C ALA A 92 19.97 6.99 -17.43
N PHE A 93 19.39 6.11 -18.27
CA PHE A 93 20.13 5.30 -19.23
C PHE A 93 20.81 6.16 -20.30
N THR A 94 20.12 7.14 -20.86
CA THR A 94 20.64 8.01 -21.93
C THR A 94 21.79 8.93 -21.47
N LYS A 95 21.84 9.28 -20.18
CA LYS A 95 22.90 10.14 -19.63
C LYS A 95 24.17 9.37 -19.26
N MET A 96 24.12 8.05 -19.24
CA MET A 96 25.20 7.24 -18.72
C MET A 96 26.10 6.73 -19.86
N LYS A 97 27.36 7.18 -19.86
CA LYS A 97 28.28 7.06 -21.01
C LYS A 97 29.08 5.74 -21.10
N GLU A 98 29.19 5.00 -20.00
CA GLU A 98 29.98 3.76 -19.95
C GLU A 98 29.09 2.58 -19.54
N SER A 99 28.91 1.63 -20.45
CA SER A 99 28.10 0.42 -20.22
C SER A 99 28.63 -0.46 -19.08
N GLU A 100 29.94 -0.46 -18.83
CA GLU A 100 30.58 -1.25 -17.77
C GLU A 100 30.13 -0.81 -16.36
N LYS A 101 29.78 0.47 -16.19
CA LYS A 101 29.24 1.00 -14.94
C LYS A 101 27.83 0.48 -14.63
N ILE A 102 27.01 0.15 -15.63
CA ILE A 102 25.67 -0.45 -15.41
C ILE A 102 25.77 -1.77 -14.71
N LYS A 103 26.62 -2.67 -15.22
CA LYS A 103 26.74 -4.02 -14.67
C LYS A 103 27.09 -3.97 -13.18
N LYS A 104 28.04 -3.10 -12.80
CA LYS A 104 28.43 -2.91 -11.40
C LYS A 104 27.30 -2.33 -10.56
N ILE A 105 26.63 -1.26 -11.03
CA ILE A 105 25.52 -0.63 -10.31
C ILE A 105 24.36 -1.62 -10.13
N SER A 106 23.94 -2.29 -11.21
CA SER A 106 22.87 -3.30 -11.17
C SER A 106 23.21 -4.44 -10.22
N PHE A 107 24.43 -4.97 -10.27
CA PHE A 107 24.84 -6.04 -9.36
C PHE A 107 24.84 -5.59 -7.90
N THR A 108 25.41 -4.41 -7.59
CA THR A 108 25.42 -3.87 -6.23
C THR A 108 24.00 -3.62 -5.72
N VAL A 109 23.12 -3.00 -6.53
CA VAL A 109 21.73 -2.74 -6.15
C VAL A 109 20.96 -4.05 -5.94
N LEU A 110 21.07 -5.02 -6.85
CA LEU A 110 20.41 -6.32 -6.70
C LEU A 110 20.91 -7.08 -5.46
N ALA A 111 22.22 -7.12 -5.23
CA ALA A 111 22.79 -7.77 -4.05
C ALA A 111 22.31 -7.08 -2.75
N THR A 112 22.25 -5.74 -2.72
CA THR A 112 21.74 -5.01 -1.56
C THR A 112 20.24 -5.22 -1.35
N LEU A 113 19.41 -5.17 -2.40
CA LEU A 113 17.96 -5.38 -2.28
C LEU A 113 17.63 -6.82 -1.87
N LEU A 114 18.25 -7.83 -2.49
CA LEU A 114 18.06 -9.22 -2.11
C LEU A 114 18.60 -9.50 -0.72
N GLY A 115 19.77 -8.95 -0.37
CA GLY A 115 20.36 -9.11 0.96
C GLY A 115 19.48 -8.51 2.07
N THR A 116 19.00 -7.28 1.88
CA THR A 116 18.09 -6.64 2.85
C THR A 116 16.74 -7.35 2.93
N THR A 117 16.22 -7.86 1.82
CA THR A 117 15.00 -8.69 1.80
C THR A 117 15.20 -10.00 2.56
N ALA A 118 16.32 -10.68 2.35
CA ALA A 118 16.64 -11.91 3.07
C ALA A 118 16.75 -11.66 4.59
N ILE A 119 17.40 -10.56 5.00
CA ILE A 119 17.48 -10.16 6.42
C ILE A 119 16.08 -9.87 6.98
N ALA A 120 15.24 -9.13 6.25
CA ALA A 120 13.87 -8.84 6.68
C ALA A 120 13.02 -10.11 6.80
N ALA A 121 13.14 -11.06 5.85
CA ALA A 121 12.47 -12.35 5.89
C ALA A 121 12.93 -13.19 7.09
N LEU A 122 14.24 -13.24 7.36
CA LEU A 122 14.78 -13.93 8.53
C LEU A 122 14.22 -13.34 9.83
N ILE A 123 14.21 -12.02 9.98
CA ILE A 123 13.61 -11.35 11.15
C ILE A 123 12.12 -11.74 11.26
N GLY A 124 11.36 -11.69 10.16
CA GLY A 124 9.95 -12.08 10.14
C GLY A 124 9.73 -13.52 10.60
N ILE A 125 10.50 -14.47 10.06
CA ILE A 125 10.43 -15.89 10.43
C ILE A 125 10.81 -16.09 11.90
N THR A 126 11.88 -15.45 12.37
CA THR A 126 12.30 -15.51 13.77
C THR A 126 11.20 -14.98 14.70
N MET A 127 10.55 -13.87 14.35
CA MET A 127 9.44 -13.34 15.16
C MET A 127 8.26 -14.34 15.21
N VAL A 128 7.88 -14.97 14.09
CA VAL A 128 6.84 -15.99 14.07
C VAL A 128 7.18 -17.16 14.99
N MET A 129 8.42 -17.66 14.94
CA MET A 129 8.88 -18.77 15.78
C MET A 129 8.93 -18.39 17.27
N VAL A 130 9.49 -17.21 17.60
CA VAL A 130 9.66 -16.77 19.00
C VAL A 130 8.33 -16.49 19.67
N PHE A 131 7.38 -15.89 18.96
CA PHE A 131 6.05 -15.59 19.48
C PHE A 131 5.04 -16.75 19.31
N GLY A 132 5.46 -17.88 18.74
CA GLY A 132 4.60 -19.05 18.55
C GLY A 132 3.36 -18.75 17.68
N LEU A 133 3.52 -17.92 16.65
CA LEU A 133 2.42 -17.50 15.77
C LEU A 133 2.10 -18.54 14.68
N ASP A 134 2.85 -19.64 14.63
CA ASP A 134 2.61 -20.77 13.74
C ASP A 134 1.31 -21.49 14.16
N GLY A 135 0.24 -21.25 13.41
CA GLY A 135 -1.10 -21.79 13.72
C GLY A 135 -1.91 -20.96 14.72
N ALA A 136 -1.51 -19.72 15.02
CA ALA A 136 -2.36 -18.82 15.79
C ALA A 136 -3.70 -18.61 15.07
N SER A 137 -4.79 -19.08 15.67
CA SER A 137 -6.15 -18.78 15.21
C SER A 137 -6.44 -17.32 15.52
N PHE A 138 -6.02 -16.42 14.63
CA PHE A 138 -6.45 -15.03 14.63
C PHE A 138 -7.96 -15.00 14.31
N THR A 139 -8.78 -15.28 15.33
CA THR A 139 -10.22 -15.00 15.46
C THR A 139 -11.09 -15.08 14.20
N GLU A 140 -11.81 -16.21 14.11
CA GLU A 140 -13.12 -16.49 13.50
C GLU A 140 -13.89 -15.32 12.86
N GLY A 141 -13.58 -15.02 11.59
CA GLY A 141 -14.46 -14.22 10.73
C GLY A 141 -14.57 -14.85 9.35
N ALA A 142 -15.78 -14.98 8.79
CA ALA A 142 -16.00 -15.54 7.45
C ALA A 142 -15.17 -14.82 6.36
N THR A 143 -14.95 -13.52 6.52
CA THR A 143 -14.10 -12.69 5.65
C THR A 143 -12.62 -13.09 5.71
N GLU A 144 -12.12 -13.44 6.90
CA GLU A 144 -10.71 -13.82 7.07
C GLU A 144 -10.47 -15.23 6.53
N THR A 145 -11.41 -16.16 6.76
CA THR A 145 -11.38 -17.50 6.15
C THR A 145 -11.41 -17.43 4.63
N ALA A 146 -12.24 -16.56 4.04
CA ALA A 146 -12.28 -16.35 2.60
C ALA A 146 -10.94 -15.79 2.06
N ARG A 147 -10.31 -14.87 2.80
CA ARG A 147 -8.99 -14.32 2.43
C ARG A 147 -7.89 -15.35 2.53
N ILE A 148 -7.90 -16.23 3.53
CA ILE A 148 -6.96 -17.36 3.64
C ILE A 148 -7.13 -18.31 2.46
N ALA A 149 -8.37 -18.59 2.03
CA ALA A 149 -8.65 -19.41 0.86
C ALA A 149 -8.10 -18.77 -0.44
N GLU A 150 -8.31 -17.46 -0.63
CA GLU A 150 -7.74 -16.73 -1.77
C GLU A 150 -6.21 -16.75 -1.77
N LEU A 151 -5.58 -16.58 -0.60
CA LEU A 151 -4.12 -16.67 -0.46
C LEU A 151 -3.60 -18.07 -0.79
N ALA A 152 -4.33 -19.12 -0.38
CA ALA A 152 -4.00 -20.50 -0.73
C ALA A 152 -4.08 -20.72 -2.25
N GLU A 153 -5.11 -20.20 -2.92
CA GLU A 153 -5.26 -20.29 -4.37
C GLU A 153 -4.13 -19.57 -5.12
N ARG A 154 -3.78 -18.35 -4.70
CA ARG A 154 -2.64 -17.60 -5.28
C ARG A 154 -1.31 -18.31 -5.04
N SER A 155 -1.13 -18.97 -3.89
CA SER A 155 0.06 -19.78 -3.60
C SER A 155 0.21 -20.92 -4.61
N THR A 156 -0.88 -21.62 -4.93
CA THR A 156 -0.88 -22.67 -5.95
C THR A 156 -0.50 -22.14 -7.33
N GLN A 157 -1.04 -20.98 -7.74
CA GLN A 157 -0.68 -20.36 -9.03
C GLN A 157 0.80 -19.97 -9.13
N VAL A 158 1.43 -19.57 -8.02
CA VAL A 158 2.86 -19.22 -8.00
C VAL A 158 3.76 -20.45 -7.93
N GLN A 159 3.31 -21.55 -7.29
CA GLN A 159 4.07 -22.80 -7.21
C GLN A 159 4.26 -23.46 -8.58
N ASP A 160 3.32 -23.28 -9.51
CA ASP A 160 3.39 -23.83 -10.86
C ASP A 160 4.32 -23.03 -11.80
N LEU A 161 4.79 -21.84 -11.40
CA LEU A 161 5.73 -21.05 -12.19
C LEU A 161 7.17 -21.51 -11.95
N SER A 162 7.72 -22.22 -12.94
CA SER A 162 9.14 -22.54 -12.95
C SER A 162 10.01 -21.28 -12.99
N ILE A 163 11.22 -21.34 -12.42
CA ILE A 163 12.19 -20.22 -12.45
C ILE A 163 12.43 -19.68 -13.88
N PRO A 164 12.58 -20.52 -14.92
CA PRO A 164 12.69 -20.01 -16.30
C PRO A 164 11.47 -19.21 -16.76
N GLN A 165 10.24 -19.66 -16.43
CA GLN A 165 9.02 -18.93 -16.77
C GLN A 165 8.94 -17.58 -16.05
N GLN A 166 9.38 -17.50 -14.79
CA GLN A 166 9.45 -16.24 -14.05
C GLN A 166 10.43 -15.26 -14.71
N ILE A 167 11.60 -15.74 -15.17
CA ILE A 167 12.58 -14.90 -15.89
C ILE A 167 11.97 -14.38 -17.20
N VAL A 168 11.30 -15.24 -17.96
CA VAL A 168 10.66 -14.86 -19.22
C VAL A 168 9.52 -13.86 -18.98
N ALA A 169 8.77 -13.97 -17.88
CA ALA A 169 7.71 -13.03 -17.55
C ALA A 169 8.20 -11.58 -17.35
N PHE A 170 9.46 -11.38 -16.96
CA PHE A 170 10.06 -10.04 -16.88
C PHE A 170 10.29 -9.39 -18.25
N ILE A 171 10.33 -10.17 -19.32
CA ILE A 171 10.49 -9.64 -20.68
C ILE A 171 9.10 -9.22 -21.18
N PRO A 172 8.86 -7.92 -21.40
CA PRO A 172 7.57 -7.44 -21.87
C PRO A 172 7.31 -7.91 -23.30
N SER A 173 6.17 -8.55 -23.55
CA SER A 173 5.72 -8.88 -24.91
C SER A 173 5.00 -7.70 -25.58
N ASN A 174 4.45 -6.76 -24.77
CA ASN A 174 3.80 -5.54 -25.23
C ASN A 174 3.93 -4.43 -24.17
N VAL A 175 4.80 -3.45 -24.46
CA VAL A 175 5.11 -2.32 -23.55
C VAL A 175 3.86 -1.52 -23.17
N PHE A 176 2.90 -1.36 -24.09
CA PHE A 176 1.67 -0.63 -23.80
C PHE A 176 0.72 -1.42 -22.90
N ALA A 177 0.67 -2.75 -23.04
CA ALA A 177 -0.11 -3.61 -22.14
C ALA A 177 0.50 -3.65 -20.74
N ASP A 178 1.84 -3.66 -20.64
CA ASP A 178 2.56 -3.57 -19.36
C ASP A 178 2.34 -2.21 -18.67
N PHE A 179 2.27 -1.12 -19.43
CA PHE A 179 1.83 0.17 -18.89
C PHE A 179 0.32 0.19 -18.62
N ALA A 180 -0.53 -0.48 -19.38
CA ALA A 180 -1.95 -0.51 -19.05
C ALA A 180 -2.26 -1.39 -17.81
N GLY A 181 -1.29 -2.20 -17.35
CA GLY A 181 -1.49 -3.18 -16.28
C GLY A 181 -2.43 -4.31 -16.69
N THR A 182 -2.52 -4.61 -17.98
CA THR A 182 -3.48 -5.56 -18.55
C THR A 182 -2.85 -6.93 -18.91
N ARG A 183 -1.65 -7.21 -18.37
CA ARG A 183 -0.93 -8.48 -18.52
C ARG A 183 -0.80 -9.15 -17.17
#